data_AF-R5B6Y4-F1
#
_entry.id   AF-R5B6Y4-F1
#
_cell.length_a   1.000
_cell.length_b   1.000
_cell.length_c   1.000
_cell.angle_alpha   90.00
_cell.angle_beta   90.00
_cell.angle_gamma   90.00
#
_symmetry.space_group_name_H-M   'P 1'
#
loop_
_entity.id
_entity.type
_entity.pdbx_description
1 polymer ?
#
loop_
_entity_poly.entity_id
_entity_poly.type
_entity_poly.pdbx_seq_one_letter_code
_entity_poly.pdbx_strand_id
1 'polypeptide(L)'
;MTTKDLGRTWTEHVSNRTALREPVCMASLIAVPADRNVLGKDLLLFSNPDTTEGRCDITVKASLDGGVTWPYSLLLDEGDSWGYSCLSMIDPQTVGILYESSAAHITFQAIELNEIVR
;
A
#
# COMPACT_ATOMS: atom_id res chain seq x y z
N MET A 1 -2.97 -3.41 14.06
CA MET A 1 -3.36 -4.48 15.01
C MET A 1 -3.63 -5.76 14.25
N THR A 2 -3.60 -6.92 14.90
CA THR A 2 -3.99 -8.22 14.32
C THR A 2 -4.93 -8.97 15.25
N THR A 3 -5.68 -9.93 14.72
CA THR A 3 -6.59 -10.81 15.48
C THR A 3 -6.46 -12.24 14.97
N LYS A 4 -6.69 -13.21 15.85
CA LYS A 4 -6.74 -14.66 15.51
C LYS A 4 -8.12 -15.28 15.79
N ASP A 5 -9.08 -14.45 16.17
CA ASP A 5 -10.40 -14.88 16.65
C ASP A 5 -11.53 -13.98 16.10
N LEU A 6 -11.32 -13.47 14.88
CA LEU A 6 -12.26 -12.64 14.13
C LEU A 6 -12.69 -11.37 14.90
N GLY A 7 -11.75 -10.77 15.62
CA GLY A 7 -11.91 -9.46 16.25
C GLY A 7 -12.46 -9.49 17.69
N ARG A 8 -12.55 -10.67 18.32
CA ARG A 8 -12.88 -10.76 19.76
C ARG A 8 -11.74 -10.23 20.61
N THR A 9 -10.51 -10.57 20.25
CA THR A 9 -9.29 -10.02 20.86
C THR A 9 -8.35 -9.47 19.81
N TRP A 10 -7.63 -8.43 20.19
CA TRP A 10 -6.68 -7.72 19.32
C TRP A 10 -5.30 -7.71 19.96
N THR A 11 -4.28 -7.88 19.12
CA THR A 11 -2.88 -7.73 19.49
C THR A 11 -2.30 -6.55 18.73
N GLU A 12 -1.56 -5.71 19.44
CA GLU A 12 -0.80 -4.63 18.81
C GLU A 12 0.27 -5.22 17.89
N HIS A 13 0.37 -4.69 16.67
CA HIS A 13 1.42 -5.09 15.75
C HIS A 13 2.65 -4.20 15.99
N VAL A 14 3.86 -4.73 15.83
CA VAL A 14 5.12 -3.99 16.10
C VAL A 14 5.25 -2.69 15.28
N SER A 15 4.60 -2.63 14.11
CA SER A 15 4.61 -1.45 13.25
C SER A 15 3.56 -0.38 13.61
N ASN A 16 2.73 -0.63 14.62
CA ASN A 16 1.64 0.26 15.00
C ASN A 16 2.18 1.65 15.37
N ARG A 17 1.56 2.69 14.78
CA ARG A 17 1.87 4.12 15.06
C ARG A 17 3.31 4.56 14.76
N THR A 18 4.10 3.76 14.04
CA THR A 18 5.51 4.07 13.76
C THR A 18 5.91 3.90 12.29
N ALA A 19 5.59 2.76 11.67
CA ALA A 19 6.18 2.41 10.37
C ALA A 19 5.52 3.08 9.15
N LEU A 20 4.23 3.42 9.25
CA LEU A 20 3.44 3.98 8.16
C LEU A 20 2.86 5.32 8.60
N ARG A 21 3.47 6.41 8.12
CA ARG A 21 2.95 7.77 8.32
C ARG A 21 1.71 8.02 7.46
N GLU A 22 0.84 8.89 7.95
CA GLU A 22 -0.37 9.32 7.24
C GLU A 22 -0.79 10.73 7.67
N PRO A 23 -1.51 11.47 6.81
CA PRO A 23 -2.09 12.78 7.13
C PRO A 23 -3.55 12.65 7.64
N VAL A 24 -3.90 11.54 8.30
CA VAL A 24 -5.29 11.18 8.66
C VAL A 24 -6.17 11.04 7.40
N CYS A 25 -5.88 10.02 6.59
CA CYS A 25 -6.55 9.74 5.32
C CYS A 25 -6.82 8.24 5.17
N MET A 26 -7.66 7.86 4.20
CA MET A 26 -7.81 6.46 3.83
C MET A 26 -6.49 5.92 3.25
N ALA A 27 -6.19 4.65 3.54
CA ALA A 27 -5.10 3.90 2.96
C ALA A 27 -5.53 2.49 2.54
N SER A 28 -4.92 1.96 1.49
CA SER A 28 -5.15 0.57 1.04
C SER A 28 -4.09 -0.36 1.61
N LEU A 29 -4.49 -1.60 1.92
CA LEU A 29 -3.58 -2.68 2.32
C LEU A 29 -4.09 -4.00 1.72
N ILE A 30 -3.25 -4.70 0.97
CA ILE A 30 -3.54 -6.04 0.45
C ILE A 30 -2.41 -7.02 0.77
N ALA A 31 -2.77 -8.29 0.96
CA ALA A 31 -1.83 -9.39 1.09
C ALA A 31 -1.83 -10.24 -0.18
N VAL A 32 -0.65 -10.50 -0.74
CA VAL A 32 -0.45 -11.29 -1.95
C VAL A 32 0.42 -12.50 -1.59
N PRO A 33 -0.16 -13.71 -1.55
CA PRO A 33 0.59 -14.93 -1.26
C PRO A 33 1.69 -15.21 -2.29
N ALA A 34 2.73 -15.93 -1.87
CA ALA A 34 3.89 -16.29 -2.71
C ALA A 34 3.51 -16.99 -4.03
N ASP A 35 2.47 -17.82 -4.05
CA ASP A 35 2.01 -18.53 -5.26
C ASP A 35 1.18 -17.66 -6.21
N ARG A 36 0.89 -16.41 -5.82
CA ARG A 36 0.10 -15.44 -6.60
C ARG A 36 0.91 -14.28 -7.17
N ASN A 37 2.23 -14.31 -7.03
CA ASN A 37 3.08 -13.27 -7.60
C ASN A 37 4.41 -13.81 -8.14
N VAL A 38 5.01 -13.05 -9.06
CA VAL A 38 6.23 -13.44 -9.77
C VAL A 38 7.49 -13.49 -8.90
N LEU A 39 7.49 -12.86 -7.71
CA LEU A 39 8.63 -12.91 -6.78
C LEU A 39 8.70 -14.22 -5.99
N GLY A 40 7.61 -14.99 -5.94
CA GLY A 40 7.55 -16.23 -5.15
C GLY A 40 7.68 -16.00 -3.65
N LYS A 41 7.26 -14.82 -3.14
CA LYS A 41 7.31 -14.45 -1.72
C LYS A 41 5.99 -13.90 -1.24
N ASP A 42 5.66 -14.12 0.03
CA ASP A 42 4.52 -13.45 0.65
C ASP A 42 4.80 -11.94 0.71
N LEU A 43 3.83 -11.17 0.26
CA LEU A 43 3.97 -9.74 0.04
C LEU A 43 2.78 -9.00 0.66
N LEU A 44 3.07 -7.90 1.35
CA LEU A 44 2.08 -6.87 1.63
C LEU A 44 2.33 -5.66 0.74
N LEU A 45 1.26 -5.13 0.16
CA LEU A 45 1.27 -3.87 -0.58
C LEU A 45 0.37 -2.86 0.14
N PHE A 46 0.85 -1.64 0.28
CA PHE A 46 0.18 -0.55 0.96
C PHE A 46 0.20 0.71 0.08
N SER A 47 -0.89 1.49 0.07
CA SER A 47 -0.90 2.79 -0.61
C SER A 47 -1.60 3.86 0.21
N ASN A 48 -1.00 5.04 0.27
CA ASN A 48 -1.57 6.23 0.87
C ASN A 48 -0.85 7.51 0.37
N PRO A 49 -1.32 8.71 0.75
CA PRO A 49 -0.49 9.91 0.73
C PRO A 49 0.65 9.75 1.75
N ASP A 50 1.90 9.71 1.30
CA ASP A 50 3.04 9.41 2.16
C ASP A 50 3.58 10.66 2.88
N THR A 51 2.70 11.32 3.62
CA THR A 51 2.99 12.55 4.36
C THR A 51 2.38 12.49 5.75
N THR A 52 2.68 13.49 6.59
CA THR A 52 2.00 13.70 7.89
C THR A 52 1.02 14.88 7.84
N GLU A 53 1.04 15.66 6.75
CA GLU A 53 0.19 16.82 6.50
C GLU A 53 -0.02 16.94 4.99
N GLY A 54 -1.21 17.38 4.57
CA GLY A 54 -1.59 17.42 3.15
C GLY A 54 -1.89 16.04 2.57
N ARG A 55 -2.59 15.99 1.42
CA ARG A 55 -2.93 14.74 0.72
C ARG A 55 -2.27 14.72 -0.65
N CYS A 56 -0.95 14.62 -0.62
CA CYS A 56 -0.04 14.57 -1.76
C CYS A 56 0.92 13.38 -1.60
N ASP A 57 1.81 13.17 -2.56
CA ASP A 57 2.79 12.09 -2.58
C ASP A 57 2.15 10.70 -2.47
N ILE A 58 1.13 10.42 -3.31
CA ILE A 58 0.52 9.09 -3.39
C ILE A 58 1.61 8.08 -3.73
N THR A 59 1.82 7.14 -2.82
CA THR A 59 2.95 6.21 -2.86
C THR A 59 2.47 4.79 -2.62
N VAL A 60 3.00 3.84 -3.39
CA VAL A 60 2.85 2.41 -3.13
C VAL A 60 4.07 1.92 -2.37
N LYS A 61 3.87 1.17 -1.28
CA LYS A 61 4.91 0.57 -0.46
C LYS A 61 4.77 -0.95 -0.44
N ALA A 62 5.90 -1.64 -0.35
CA ALA A 62 5.93 -3.10 -0.25
C ALA A 62 6.69 -3.56 1.01
N SER A 63 6.21 -4.67 1.56
CA SER A 63 6.80 -5.36 2.70
C SER A 63 6.91 -6.85 2.40
N LEU A 64 8.07 -7.45 2.69
CA LEU A 64 8.35 -8.87 2.53
C LEU A 64 8.41 -9.63 3.87
N ASP A 65 8.14 -8.96 4.99
CA ASP A 65 8.28 -9.53 6.35
C ASP A 65 6.99 -9.43 7.18
N GLY A 66 5.84 -9.39 6.50
CA GLY A 66 4.53 -9.33 7.16
C GLY A 66 4.16 -7.96 7.73
N GLY A 67 4.79 -6.89 7.25
CA GLY A 67 4.47 -5.50 7.58
C GLY A 67 5.27 -4.98 8.78
N VAL A 68 6.37 -5.63 9.12
CA VAL A 68 7.31 -5.19 10.15
C VAL A 68 8.16 -4.06 9.60
N THR A 69 8.67 -4.19 8.37
CA THR A 69 9.43 -3.15 7.67
C THR A 69 8.86 -2.87 6.28
N TRP A 70 9.04 -1.64 5.78
CA TRP A 70 8.54 -1.19 4.48
C TRP A 70 9.68 -0.54 3.65
N PRO A 71 10.71 -1.32 3.26
CA PRO A 71 11.92 -0.76 2.63
C PRO A 71 11.74 -0.40 1.15
N TYR A 72 10.63 -0.82 0.53
CA TYR A 72 10.34 -0.62 -0.89
C TYR A 72 9.22 0.39 -1.06
N SER A 73 9.42 1.40 -1.91
CA SER A 73 8.41 2.40 -2.22
C SER A 73 8.51 2.90 -3.66
N LEU A 74 7.36 3.27 -4.23
CA LEU A 74 7.23 3.89 -5.54
C LEU A 74 6.25 5.06 -5.45
N LEU A 75 6.74 6.27 -5.69
CA LEU A 75 5.95 7.50 -5.79
C LEU A 75 5.20 7.53 -7.12
N LEU A 76 3.90 7.80 -7.08
CA LEU A 76 3.03 7.83 -8.26
C LEU A 76 2.53 9.23 -8.61
N ASP A 77 2.27 10.07 -7.62
CA ASP A 77 1.71 11.41 -7.80
C ASP A 77 2.18 12.35 -6.70
N GLU A 78 2.98 13.36 -7.07
CA GLU A 78 3.49 14.42 -6.18
C GLU A 78 2.40 15.47 -5.86
N GLY A 79 1.34 15.55 -6.68
CA GLY A 79 0.36 16.62 -6.58
C GLY A 79 -0.65 16.46 -5.45
N ASP A 80 -1.25 17.57 -5.05
CA ASP A 80 -2.38 17.58 -4.11
C ASP A 80 -3.62 16.90 -4.72
N SER A 81 -4.29 16.08 -3.91
CA SER A 81 -5.46 15.30 -4.30
C SER A 81 -6.44 15.11 -3.13
N TRP A 82 -7.52 14.36 -3.36
CA TRP A 82 -8.42 13.92 -2.28
C TRP A 82 -7.85 12.76 -1.47
N GLY A 83 -6.86 12.04 -2.00
CA GLY A 83 -5.96 11.15 -1.26
C GLY A 83 -6.37 9.67 -1.14
N TYR A 84 -7.59 9.28 -1.49
CA TYR A 84 -8.02 7.89 -1.32
C TYR A 84 -7.44 7.01 -2.41
N SER A 85 -7.11 5.76 -2.07
CA SER A 85 -6.56 4.79 -3.02
C SER A 85 -7.01 3.36 -2.70
N CYS A 86 -7.03 2.50 -3.71
CA CYS A 86 -7.35 1.09 -3.57
C CYS A 86 -6.47 0.24 -4.49
N LEU A 87 -5.81 -0.77 -3.91
CA LEU A 87 -4.92 -1.69 -4.61
C LEU A 87 -5.61 -3.00 -4.97
N SER A 88 -5.18 -3.60 -6.07
CA SER A 88 -5.50 -4.99 -6.43
C SER A 88 -4.39 -5.58 -7.29
N MET A 89 -4.26 -6.90 -7.31
CA MET A 89 -3.42 -7.57 -8.30
C MET A 89 -4.21 -7.69 -9.60
N ILE A 90 -3.67 -7.16 -10.70
CA ILE A 90 -4.24 -7.35 -12.04
C ILE A 90 -3.94 -8.79 -12.48
N ASP A 91 -2.69 -9.21 -12.26
CA ASP A 91 -2.15 -10.52 -12.58
C ASP A 91 -0.93 -10.79 -11.67
N PRO A 92 -0.21 -11.93 -11.80
CA PRO A 92 0.93 -12.23 -10.92
C PRO A 92 2.13 -11.27 -10.98
N GLN A 93 2.22 -10.39 -11.97
CA GLN A 93 3.36 -9.50 -12.19
C GLN A 93 2.98 -8.01 -12.13
N THR A 94 1.68 -7.69 -12.10
CA THR A 94 1.20 -6.30 -12.19
C THR A 94 0.21 -5.96 -11.08
N VAL A 95 0.51 -4.87 -10.38
CA VAL A 95 -0.36 -4.24 -9.38
C VAL A 95 -1.19 -3.17 -10.07
N GLY A 96 -2.50 -3.18 -9.84
CA GLY A 96 -3.41 -2.11 -10.19
C GLY A 96 -3.71 -1.22 -9.00
N ILE A 97 -3.76 0.08 -9.24
CA ILE A 97 -4.21 1.07 -8.26
C ILE A 97 -5.31 1.93 -8.87
N LEU A 98 -6.41 2.10 -8.14
CA LEU A 98 -7.45 3.09 -8.42
C LEU A 98 -7.40 4.15 -7.31
N TYR A 99 -7.19 5.41 -7.65
CA TYR A 99 -7.01 6.46 -6.65
C TYR A 99 -7.49 7.83 -7.11
N GLU A 100 -7.75 8.72 -6.16
CA GLU A 100 -8.07 10.12 -6.40
C GLU A 100 -6.75 10.87 -6.59
N SER A 101 -6.44 11.32 -7.82
CA SER A 101 -5.15 11.93 -8.17
C SER A 101 -5.25 13.44 -8.34
N SER A 102 -4.11 14.10 -8.51
CA SER A 102 -4.01 15.51 -8.87
C SER A 102 -4.51 15.80 -10.30
N ALA A 103 -4.54 14.79 -11.18
CA ALA A 103 -4.91 14.93 -12.58
C ALA A 103 -6.37 14.55 -12.87
N ALA A 104 -6.98 13.67 -12.08
CA ALA A 104 -8.37 13.25 -12.24
C ALA A 104 -8.98 12.71 -10.94
N HIS A 105 -10.29 12.87 -10.79
CA HIS A 105 -11.02 12.35 -9.62
C HIS A 105 -10.84 10.84 -9.43
N ILE A 106 -10.74 10.08 -10.52
CA ILE A 106 -10.53 8.63 -10.50
C ILE A 106 -9.46 8.31 -11.54
N THR A 107 -8.27 7.97 -11.06
CA THR A 107 -7.12 7.57 -11.86
C THR A 107 -6.86 6.10 -11.66
N PHE A 108 -6.64 5.37 -12.74
CA PHE A 108 -6.15 4.00 -12.72
C PHE A 108 -4.72 3.95 -13.26
N GLN A 109 -3.83 3.24 -12.56
CA GLN A 109 -2.49 2.92 -13.03
C GLN A 109 -2.21 1.42 -12.85
N ALA A 110 -1.43 0.86 -13.76
CA ALA A 110 -0.91 -0.50 -13.71
C ALA A 110 0.61 -0.42 -13.57
N ILE A 111 1.16 -1.11 -12.57
CA ILE A 111 2.56 -0.99 -12.15
C ILE A 111 3.16 -2.40 -12.11
N GLU A 112 4.30 -2.62 -12.77
CA GLU A 112 4.99 -3.90 -12.63
C GLU A 112 5.56 -4.06 -11.22
N LEU A 113 5.40 -5.26 -10.67
CA LEU A 113 5.77 -5.53 -9.28
C LEU A 113 7.29 -5.38 -9.03
N ASN A 114 8.10 -5.60 -10.07
CA ASN A 114 9.55 -5.36 -10.08
C ASN A 114 9.93 -3.87 -10.06
N GLU A 115 9.03 -2.96 -10.41
CA GLU A 115 9.28 -1.52 -10.25
C GLU A 115 9.18 -1.08 -8.80
N ILE A 116 8.36 -1.78 -8.00
CA ILE A 116 8.17 -1.55 -6.56
C ILE A 116 9.26 -2.27 -5.76
N VAL A 117 9.44 -3.57 -5.99
CA VAL A 117 10.42 -4.40 -5.28
C VAL A 117 11.63 -4.62 -6.18
N ARG A 118 12.67 -3.82 -5.98
CA ARG A 118 13.95 -3.90 -6.70
C ARG A 118 14.98 -4.77 -5.96
#